data_AF-A0A951RA31-F1
#
_entry.id   AF-A0A951RA31-F1
#
_cell.length_a   1.000
_cell.length_b   1.000
_cell.length_c   1.000
_cell.angle_alpha   90.00
_cell.angle_beta   90.00
_cell.angle_gamma   90.00
#
_symmetry.space_group_name_H-M   'P 1'
#
loop_
_entity.id
_entity.type
_entity.pdbx_description
1 polymer ?
#
loop_
_entity_poly.entity_id
_entity_poly.type
_entity_poly.pdbx_seq_one_letter_code
_entity_poly.pdbx_strand_id
1 'polypeptide(L)'
;TSDFDRFDKIFAMDRYNFSDLAAKARNGVDSGKLEMILNKTHPGENRDVPDPYYGGNDGFDKVYKMLDDACEVIAKEIANGGK
;
A
#
# COMPACT_ATOMS: atom_id res chain seq x y z
N THR A 1 -2.42 16.92 2.25
CA THR A 1 -1.02 16.85 2.74
C THR A 1 -0.94 16.63 4.23
N SER A 2 -1.93 17.06 5.03
CA SER A 2 -2.01 16.79 6.48
C SER A 2 -1.93 15.30 6.85
N ASP A 3 -2.30 14.38 5.96
CA ASP A 3 -2.16 12.94 6.22
C ASP A 3 -0.70 12.52 6.40
N PHE A 4 0.25 13.18 5.72
CA PHE A 4 1.68 12.94 5.95
C PHE A 4 2.16 13.35 7.34
N ASP A 5 1.43 14.26 8.02
CA ASP A 5 1.73 14.63 9.40
C ASP A 5 1.09 13.65 10.40
N ARG A 6 0.01 12.97 10.01
CA ARG A 6 -0.80 12.12 10.89
C ARG A 6 -0.38 10.66 10.91
N PHE A 7 0.17 10.17 9.80
CA PHE A 7 0.48 8.75 9.63
C PHE A 7 1.99 8.52 9.50
N ASP A 8 2.47 7.40 10.04
CA ASP A 8 3.86 6.95 9.92
C ASP A 8 4.12 6.22 8.60
N LYS A 9 3.09 5.53 8.09
CA LYS A 9 3.09 4.83 6.80
C LYS A 9 1.77 5.07 6.08
N ILE A 10 1.86 5.19 4.76
CA ILE A 10 0.73 5.37 3.86
C ILE A 10 0.91 4.36 2.72
N PHE A 11 -0.02 3.43 2.58
CA PHE A 11 0.03 2.39 1.57
C PHE A 11 -0.86 2.73 0.38
N ALA A 12 -0.29 2.77 -0.81
CA ALA A 12 -1.02 2.94 -2.06
C ALA A 12 -1.43 1.57 -2.63
N MET A 13 -2.67 1.50 -3.15
CA MET A 13 -3.22 0.28 -3.75
C MET A 13 -2.71 0.07 -5.17
N ASP A 14 -2.48 1.15 -5.90
CA ASP A 14 -1.98 1.14 -7.27
C ASP A 14 -0.96 2.27 -7.51
N ARG A 15 -0.28 2.20 -8.65
CA ARG A 15 0.73 3.16 -9.08
C ARG A 15 0.16 4.56 -9.33
N TYR A 16 -1.12 4.68 -9.67
CA TYR A 16 -1.74 5.98 -9.89
C TYR A 16 -1.94 6.72 -8.56
N ASN A 17 -2.51 6.04 -7.57
CA ASN A 17 -2.61 6.53 -6.20
C ASN A 17 -1.24 6.84 -5.63
N PHE A 18 -0.25 5.97 -5.84
CA PHE A 18 1.12 6.22 -5.40
C PHE A 18 1.68 7.50 -6.02
N SER A 19 1.56 7.66 -7.34
CA SER A 19 2.06 8.85 -8.04
C SER A 19 1.36 10.13 -7.60
N ASP A 20 0.04 10.11 -7.42
CA ASP A 20 -0.74 11.28 -6.96
C ASP A 20 -0.37 11.67 -5.53
N LEU A 21 -0.19 10.68 -4.64
CA LEU A 21 0.28 10.93 -3.28
C LEU A 21 1.73 11.40 -3.26
N ALA A 22 2.61 10.82 -4.08
CA ALA A 22 4.00 11.21 -4.19
C ALA A 22 4.15 12.66 -4.69
N ALA A 23 3.31 13.08 -5.63
CA ALA A 23 3.26 14.48 -6.09
C ALA A 23 2.81 15.47 -4.99
N LYS A 24 2.13 14.98 -3.95
CA LYS A 24 1.68 15.76 -2.79
C LYS A 24 2.66 15.73 -1.62
N ALA A 25 3.69 14.88 -1.67
CA ALA A 25 4.73 14.82 -0.65
C ALA A 25 5.56 16.11 -0.65
N ARG A 26 5.78 16.72 0.52
CA ARG A 26 6.45 18.03 0.61
C ARG A 26 7.98 17.91 0.63
N ASN A 27 8.49 16.75 1.05
CA ASN A 27 9.92 16.49 1.24
C ASN A 27 10.19 14.98 1.24
N GLY A 28 11.47 14.60 1.34
CA GLY A 28 11.88 13.19 1.36
C GLY A 28 11.37 12.40 2.58
N VAL A 29 11.03 13.06 3.69
CA VAL A 29 10.42 12.40 4.86
C VAL A 29 9.00 11.96 4.50
N ASP A 30 8.18 12.85 3.93
CA ASP A 30 6.84 12.50 3.44
C ASP A 30 6.92 11.38 2.39
N SER A 31 7.86 11.47 1.43
CA SER A 31 8.05 10.43 0.41
C SER A 31 8.44 9.07 1.03
N GLY A 32 9.23 9.05 2.10
CA GLY A 32 9.65 7.82 2.78
C GLY A 32 8.52 7.10 3.53
N LYS A 33 7.39 7.78 3.75
CA LYS A 33 6.18 7.20 4.35
C LYS A 33 5.32 6.45 3.33
N LEU A 34 5.51 6.69 2.03
CA LEU A 34 4.72 6.07 0.96
C LEU A 34 5.30 4.73 0.53
N GLU A 35 4.44 3.72 0.40
CA GLU A 35 4.82 2.41 -0.11
C GLU A 35 3.65 1.78 -0.89
N MET A 36 3.94 1.01 -1.94
CA MET A 36 2.92 0.18 -2.61
C MET A 36 2.57 -1.00 -1.70
N ILE A 37 1.28 -1.23 -1.43
CA ILE A 37 0.87 -2.26 -0.45
C ILE A 37 1.34 -3.67 -0.83
N LEU A 38 1.33 -4.01 -2.12
CA LEU A 38 1.72 -5.34 -2.59
C LEU A 38 3.24 -5.56 -2.56
N ASN A 39 4.06 -4.54 -2.28
CA ASN A 39 5.49 -4.76 -2.01
C ASN A 39 5.71 -5.53 -0.69
N LYS A 40 4.71 -5.60 0.19
CA LYS A 40 4.79 -6.41 1.42
C LYS A 40 4.85 -7.91 1.13
N THR A 41 4.25 -8.35 0.04
CA THR A 41 4.26 -9.76 -0.40
C THR A 41 5.11 -9.99 -1.65
N HIS A 42 5.34 -8.94 -2.45
CA HIS A 42 6.11 -8.97 -3.70
C HIS A 42 7.12 -7.81 -3.74
N PRO A 43 8.20 -7.87 -2.94
CA PRO A 43 9.09 -6.73 -2.73
C PRO A 43 9.71 -6.22 -4.03
N GLY A 44 9.54 -4.92 -4.30
CA GLY A 44 10.14 -4.22 -5.44
C GLY A 44 9.39 -4.38 -6.77
N GLU A 45 8.35 -5.21 -6.83
CA GLU A 45 7.57 -5.41 -8.05
C GLU A 45 6.59 -4.26 -8.34
N ASN A 46 6.21 -3.48 -7.32
CA ASN A 46 5.29 -2.34 -7.44
C ASN A 46 3.98 -2.70 -8.17
N ARG A 47 3.42 -3.86 -7.81
CA ARG A 47 2.19 -4.39 -8.40
C ARG A 47 0.97 -3.58 -7.97
N ASP A 48 0.03 -3.38 -8.90
CA ASP A 48 -1.27 -2.77 -8.62
C ASP A 48 -2.23 -3.82 -8.03
N VAL A 49 -3.03 -3.39 -7.05
CA VAL A 49 -4.26 -4.10 -6.65
C VAL A 49 -5.31 -3.80 -7.72
N PRO A 50 -5.84 -4.82 -8.43
CA PRO A 50 -6.82 -4.59 -9.48
C PRO A 50 -8.17 -4.14 -8.89
N ASP A 51 -8.94 -3.38 -9.66
CA ASP A 51 -10.30 -3.02 -9.29
C ASP A 51 -11.19 -4.30 -9.24
N PRO A 52 -11.78 -4.62 -8.08
CA PRO A 52 -12.53 -5.87 -7.90
C PRO A 52 -13.80 -5.94 -8.78
N TYR A 53 -14.36 -4.81 -9.22
CA TYR A 53 -15.59 -4.77 -10.01
C TYR A 53 -15.39 -5.31 -11.45
N TYR A 54 -14.15 -5.35 -11.94
CA TYR A 54 -13.82 -5.84 -13.29
C TYR A 54 -13.26 -7.26 -13.31
N GLY A 55 -13.09 -7.90 -12.13
CA GLY A 55 -12.48 -9.22 -11.99
C GLY A 55 -13.42 -10.42 -12.23
N GLY A 56 -14.66 -10.18 -12.69
CA GLY A 56 -15.71 -11.19 -12.76
C GLY A 56 -16.20 -11.61 -11.37
N ASN A 57 -16.74 -12.83 -11.25
CA ASN A 57 -17.34 -13.29 -10.00
C ASN A 57 -16.34 -13.38 -8.82
N ASP A 58 -15.05 -13.58 -9.11
CA ASP A 58 -14.02 -13.76 -8.08
C ASP A 58 -13.17 -12.50 -7.84
N GLY A 59 -13.56 -11.34 -8.43
CA GLY A 59 -12.76 -10.12 -8.36
C GLY A 59 -12.51 -9.65 -6.93
N PHE A 60 -13.58 -9.65 -6.11
CA PHE A 60 -13.50 -9.30 -4.70
C PHE A 60 -12.68 -10.28 -3.89
N ASP A 61 -12.87 -11.59 -4.08
CA ASP A 61 -12.13 -12.62 -3.33
C ASP A 61 -10.63 -12.57 -3.62
N LYS A 62 -10.26 -12.31 -4.88
CA LYS A 62 -8.85 -12.13 -5.27
C LYS A 62 -8.23 -10.91 -4.62
N VAL A 63 -8.91 -9.76 -4.67
CA VAL A 63 -8.43 -8.53 -4.04
C VAL A 63 -8.36 -8.68 -2.52
N TYR A 64 -9.38 -9.25 -1.91
CA TYR A 64 -9.40 -9.57 -0.48
C TYR A 64 -8.16 -10.38 -0.10
N LYS A 65 -7.90 -11.49 -0.80
CA LYS A 65 -6.75 -12.35 -0.50
C LYS A 65 -5.42 -11.62 -0.63
N MET A 66 -5.24 -10.80 -1.67
CA MET A 66 -4.02 -10.00 -1.84
C MET A 66 -3.79 -9.04 -0.66
N LEU A 67 -4.86 -8.39 -0.19
CA LEU A 67 -4.80 -7.44 0.92
C LEU A 67 -4.62 -8.17 2.27
N ASP A 68 -5.28 -9.30 2.47
CA ASP A 68 -5.16 -10.13 3.67
C ASP A 68 -3.71 -10.62 3.85
N ASP A 69 -3.10 -11.16 2.79
CA ASP A 69 -1.70 -11.61 2.80
C ASP A 69 -0.74 -10.43 3.09
N ALA A 70 -0.99 -9.25 2.52
CA ALA A 70 -0.18 -8.06 2.78
C ALA A 70 -0.33 -7.53 4.21
N CYS A 71 -1.56 -7.49 4.73
CA CYS A 71 -1.87 -7.07 6.09
C CYS A 71 -1.23 -7.99 7.14
N GLU A 72 -1.17 -9.29 6.89
CA GLU A 72 -0.50 -10.26 7.77
C GLU A 72 1.00 -9.96 7.90
N VAL A 73 1.66 -9.55 6.82
CA VAL A 73 3.06 -9.10 6.85
C VAL A 73 3.20 -7.78 7.62
N ILE A 74 2.34 -6.80 7.33
CA ILE A 74 2.36 -5.49 8.01
C ILE A 74 2.15 -5.65 9.52
N ALA A 75 1.19 -6.48 9.93
CA ALA A 75 0.91 -6.74 11.35
C ALA A 75 2.14 -7.32 12.07
N LYS A 76 2.86 -8.25 11.42
CA LYS A 76 4.11 -8.80 11.96
C LYS A 76 5.22 -7.76 12.06
N GLU A 77 5.37 -6.89 11.06
CA GLU A 77 6.34 -5.78 11.10
C GLU A 77 6.07 -4.86 12.29
N ILE A 78 4.81 -4.45 12.48
CA ILE A 78 4.40 -3.57 13.58
C ILE A 78 4.60 -4.25 14.93
N ALA A 79 4.17 -5.51 15.07
CA ALA A 79 4.30 -6.27 16.33
C ALA A 79 5.76 -6.46 16.76
N ASN A 80 6.69 -6.57 15.80
CA ASN A 80 8.11 -6.73 16.07
C ASN A 80 8.84 -5.38 16.30
N GLY A 81 8.12 -4.29 16.51
CA GLY A 81 8.69 -2.95 16.72
C GLY A 81 9.30 -2.36 15.46
N GLY A 82 8.68 -2.62 14.30
CA GLY A 82 9.11 -2.13 13.00
C GLY A 82 9.54 -0.66 13.05
N LYS A 83 10.75 -0.40 12.54
CA LYS A 83 11.27 0.95 12.30
C LYS A 83 10.42 1.73 11.31
#